data_AF-A0A356UAW1-F1
#
_entry.id   AF-A0A356UAW1-F1
#
_cell.length_a   1.000
_cell.length_b   1.000
_cell.length_c   1.000
_cell.angle_alpha   90.00
_cell.angle_beta   90.00
_cell.angle_gamma   90.00
#
_symmetry.space_group_name_H-M   'P 1'
#
loop_
_entity.id
_entity.type
_entity.pdbx_description
1 polymer ?
#
loop_
_entity_poly.entity_id
_entity_poly.type
_entity_poly.pdbx_seq_one_letter_code
_entity_poly.pdbx_strand_id
1 'polypeptide(L)' 'EEYMACGVGACLGCARKMKSSDDEYKKICKDGPVFSIDEVELLRNKKNDR' A
#
# COMPACT_ATOMS: atom_id res chain seq x y z
N GLU A 1 -4.41 2.15 -9.22
CA GLU A 1 -4.76 0.73 -9.00
C GLU A 1 -3.57 -0.01 -8.41
N GLU A 2 -3.83 -1.11 -7.71
CA GLU A 2 -2.84 -1.94 -7.03
C GLU A 2 -2.99 -3.39 -7.49
N TYR A 3 -1.88 -4.05 -7.81
CA TYR A 3 -1.93 -5.45 -8.23
C TYR A 3 -2.25 -6.34 -7.03
N MET A 4 -3.28 -7.18 -7.17
CA MET A 4 -3.68 -8.16 -6.16
C MET A 4 -3.34 -9.57 -6.62
N ALA A 5 -2.86 -10.42 -5.69
CA ALA A 5 -2.65 -11.85 -5.97
C ALA A 5 -3.84 -12.69 -5.48
N CYS A 6 -3.98 -12.93 -4.17
CA CYS A 6 -5.04 -13.82 -3.65
C CYS A 6 -6.42 -13.16 -3.46
N GLY A 7 -6.50 -11.83 -3.33
CA GLY A 7 -7.76 -11.10 -3.10
C GLY A 7 -8.48 -11.37 -1.76
N VAL A 8 -7.97 -12.23 -0.89
CA VAL A 8 -8.61 -12.63 0.39
C VAL A 8 -7.73 -12.38 1.62
N GLY A 9 -6.58 -11.72 1.42
CA GLY A 9 -5.65 -11.36 2.49
C GLY A 9 -4.75 -12.51 2.96
N ALA A 10 -4.73 -13.64 2.26
CA ALA A 10 -3.83 -14.77 2.55
C ALA A 10 -2.38 -14.50 2.10
N CYS A 11 -2.20 -13.77 0.99
CA CYS A 11 -0.89 -13.34 0.50
C CYS A 11 -0.59 -11.88 0.84
N LEU A 12 0.64 -11.44 0.56
CA LEU A 12 1.10 -10.05 0.72
C LEU A 12 1.11 -9.24 -0.58
N GLY A 13 0.54 -9.76 -1.67
CA GLY A 13 0.62 -9.12 -3.00
C GLY A 13 0.01 -7.70 -3.08
N CYS A 14 -0.91 -7.36 -2.17
CA CYS A 14 -1.56 -6.04 -2.11
C CYS A 14 -1.26 -5.30 -0.79
N ALA A 15 -0.08 -5.53 -0.20
CA ALA A 15 0.32 -4.88 1.04
C ALA A 15 0.88 -3.47 0.76
N ARG A 16 0.42 -2.46 1.52
CA ARG A 16 0.84 -1.06 1.42
C ARG A 16 1.44 -0.55 2.71
N LYS A 17 2.61 0.09 2.59
CA LYS A 17 3.29 0.74 3.72
C LYS A 17 2.51 1.97 4.17
N MET A 18 2.32 2.08 5.48
CA MET A 18 1.69 3.20 6.15
C MET A 18 2.74 4.16 6.70
N LYS A 19 2.41 5.46 6.73
CA LYS A 19 3.26 6.53 7.28
C LYS A 19 3.33 6.50 8.81
N SER A 20 2.32 5.97 9.48
CA SER A 20 2.13 6.12 10.93
C SER A 20 3.13 5.29 11.77
N SER A 21 3.84 4.33 11.18
CA SER A 21 4.89 3.53 11.85
C SER A 21 5.83 2.90 10.82
N ASP A 22 7.11 2.76 11.17
CA ASP A 22 8.19 2.37 10.24
C ASP A 22 7.99 1.01 9.54
N ASP A 23 7.08 0.17 10.05
CA ASP A 23 6.81 -1.18 9.53
C ASP A 23 5.33 -1.58 9.50
N GLU A 24 4.39 -0.62 9.52
CA GLU A 24 2.97 -0.97 9.40
C GLU A 24 2.57 -1.16 7.93
N TYR A 25 2.06 -2.35 7.61
CA TYR A 25 1.51 -2.69 6.30
C TYR A 25 0.04 -3.05 6.40
N LYS A 26 -0.81 -2.42 5.58
CA LYS A 26 -2.21 -2.85 5.41
C LYS A 26 -2.42 -3.53 4.07
N LYS A 27 -3.34 -4.51 4.02
CA LYS A 27 -3.69 -5.27 2.83
C LYS A 27 -4.96 -4.71 2.23
N ILE A 28 -4.89 -4.21 1.00
CA ILE A 28 -6.03 -3.58 0.30
C ILE A 28 -7.26 -4.49 0.23
N CYS A 29 -7.07 -5.78 -0.07
CA CYS A 29 -8.17 -6.72 -0.14
C CYS A 29 -8.84 -7.07 1.20
N LYS A 30 -8.22 -6.72 2.34
CA LYS A 30 -8.70 -7.04 3.68
C LYS A 30 -9.11 -5.79 4.46
N ASP A 31 -8.27 -4.77 4.46
CA ASP A 31 -8.45 -3.49 5.15
C ASP A 31 -9.29 -2.50 4.31
N GLY A 32 -9.48 -2.81 3.02
CA GLY A 32 -10.28 -2.03 2.09
C GLY A 32 -9.42 -1.22 1.12
N PRO A 33 -9.96 -0.83 -0.04
CA PRO A 33 -9.20 -0.06 -1.04
C PRO A 33 -9.15 1.45 -0.80
N VAL A 34 -9.84 1.95 0.23
CA VAL A 34 -9.97 3.38 0.52
C VAL A 34 -9.24 3.69 1.82
N PHE A 35 -8.23 4.55 1.74
CA PHE A 35 -7.41 4.99 2.87
C PHE A 35 -7.26 6.51 2.87
N SER A 36 -6.93 7.07 4.02
CA SER A 36 -6.60 8.48 4.17
C SER A 36 -5.27 8.80 3.47
N ILE A 37 -5.17 9.99 2.88
CA ILE A 37 -3.91 10.38 2.21
C ILE A 37 -2.75 10.61 3.20
N ASP A 38 -3.09 10.87 4.46
CA ASP A 38 -2.13 11.05 5.54
C ASP A 38 -1.61 9.73 6.13
N GLU A 39 -2.36 8.63 5.99
CA GLU A 39 -1.91 7.32 6.50
C GLU A 39 -1.07 6.56 5.47
N VAL A 40 -1.26 6.78 4.16
CA VAL A 40 -0.58 6.00 3.10
C VAL A 40 0.74 6.65 2.67
N GLU A 41 1.80 5.84 2.57
CA GLU A 41 3.06 6.26 1.95
C GLU A 41 2.89 6.36 0.42
N LEU A 42 2.81 7.60 -0.07
CA LEU A 42 2.81 7.87 -1.51
C LEU A 42 4.23 7.75 -2.03
N LEU A 43 4.50 6.65 -2.75
CA LEU A 43 5.72 6.48 -3.54
C LEU A 43 5.71 7.49 -4.69
N ARG A 44 6.14 8.72 -4.41
CA ARG A 44 6.37 9.74 -5.42
C ARG A 44 7.59 9.32 -6.21
N ASN A 45 7.37 8.66 -7.33
CA ASN A 45 8.40 8.32 -8.31
C ASN A 45 9.11 9.60 -8.77
N LYS A 46 10.18 10.01 -8.07
CA LYS A 46 11.22 10.86 -8.65
C LYS A 46 11.92 9.97 -9.68
N LYS A 47 11.36 9.91 -10.89
CA LYS A 47 12.19 9.59 -12.06
C LYS A 47 13.27 10.67 -12.09
N ASN A 48 14.45 10.23 -11.68
CA ASN A 48 15.76 10.76 -12.02
C ASN A 48 15.70 11.58 -13.31
N ASP A 49 15.63 12.90 -13.15
CA ASP A 49 15.98 13.89 -14.17
C ASP A 49 17.50 13.82 -14.31
N ARG A 50 17.96 12.95 -15.22
CA ARG A 50 19.33 12.87 -15.71
C ARG A 50 19.27 12.67 -17.21
#